data_AF-A0A936VTU8-F1
#
_entry.id   AF-A0A936VTU8-F1
#
_cell.length_a   1.000
_cell.length_b   1.000
_cell.length_c   1.000
_cell.angle_alpha   90.00
_cell.angle_beta   90.00
_cell.angle_gamma   90.00
#
_symmetry.space_group_name_H-M   'P 1'
#
loop_
_entity.id
_entity.type
_entity.pdbx_description
1 polymer ?
#
loop_
_entity_poly.entity_id
_entity_poly.type
_entity_poly.pdbx_seq_one_letter_code
_entity_poly.pdbx_strand_id
1 'polypeptide(L)'
;MEVVGSIPNAADPNAMIKALSVMMFNYSITTNQLNSSKVILIPGLPDFQWTVEYSEFLASPKNQALKISVENKLKKLFSVMVRMSEFQIM
;
A
#
# COMPACT_ATOMS: atom_id res chain seq x y z
N MET A 1 -6.25 -9.18 -7.77
CA MET A 1 -6.85 -9.26 -6.41
C MET A 1 -7.92 -8.18 -6.31
N GLU A 2 -9.20 -8.54 -6.14
CA GLU A 2 -10.31 -7.56 -6.06
C GLU A 2 -10.18 -6.58 -4.88
N VAL A 3 -9.46 -6.99 -3.83
CA VAL A 3 -9.22 -6.21 -2.59
C VAL A 3 -8.57 -4.85 -2.86
N VAL A 4 -7.74 -4.72 -3.89
CA VAL A 4 -6.99 -3.48 -4.14
C VAL A 4 -7.94 -2.32 -4.46
N GLY A 5 -8.96 -2.53 -5.30
CA GLY A 5 -9.91 -1.48 -5.68
C GLY A 5 -10.91 -1.10 -4.59
N SER A 6 -11.02 -1.89 -3.52
CA SER A 6 -12.03 -1.72 -2.47
C SER A 6 -11.54 -0.89 -1.28
N ILE A 7 -10.27 -0.47 -1.25
CA ILE A 7 -9.71 0.27 -0.11
C ILE A 7 -10.08 1.76 -0.24
N PRO A 8 -10.83 2.33 0.72
CA PRO A 8 -11.23 3.73 0.66
C PRO A 8 -10.00 4.64 0.73
N ASN A 9 -9.97 5.69 -0.09
CA ASN A 9 -8.90 6.68 -0.17
C ASN A 9 -7.51 6.10 -0.47
N ALA A 10 -7.44 4.94 -1.13
CA ALA A 10 -6.17 4.30 -1.49
C ALA A 10 -5.28 5.09 -2.46
N ALA A 11 -5.78 6.18 -3.04
CA ALA A 11 -4.98 7.13 -3.82
C ALA A 11 -4.01 7.94 -2.94
N ASP A 12 -4.27 8.11 -1.65
CA ASP A 12 -3.26 8.63 -0.71
C ASP A 12 -2.42 7.46 -0.17
N PRO A 13 -1.09 7.44 -0.40
CA PRO A 13 -0.24 6.36 0.08
C PRO A 13 -0.29 6.21 1.61
N ASN A 14 -0.47 7.31 2.35
CA ASN A 14 -0.55 7.29 3.80
C ASN A 14 -1.86 6.65 4.28
N ALA A 15 -2.98 7.03 3.66
CA ALA A 15 -4.28 6.45 3.96
C ALA A 15 -4.32 4.96 3.59
N MET A 16 -3.74 4.59 2.44
CA MET A 16 -3.61 3.20 2.00
C MET A 16 -2.87 2.35 3.02
N ILE A 17 -1.67 2.77 3.42
CA ILE A 17 -0.84 2.02 4.39
C ILE A 17 -1.55 1.91 5.74
N LYS A 18 -2.22 2.98 6.21
CA LYS A 18 -2.98 2.95 7.47
C LYS A 18 -4.17 1.98 7.38
N ALA A 19 -4.93 2.02 6.29
CA ALA A 19 -6.06 1.11 6.08
C ALA A 19 -5.60 -0.35 6.08
N LEU A 20 -4.52 -0.66 5.36
CA LEU A 20 -3.89 -1.98 5.35
C LEU A 20 -3.43 -2.41 6.74
N SER A 21 -2.81 -1.50 7.49
CA SER A 21 -2.34 -1.79 8.85
C SER A 21 -3.49 -2.11 9.80
N VAL A 22 -4.59 -1.36 9.72
CA VAL A 22 -5.79 -1.64 10.53
C VAL A 22 -6.40 -2.99 10.13
N MET A 23 -6.48 -3.29 8.83
CA MET A 23 -7.00 -4.59 8.36
C MET A 23 -6.11 -5.77 8.77
N MET A 24 -4.79 -5.61 8.83
CA MET A 24 -3.85 -6.68 9.15
C MET A 24 -3.60 -6.86 10.65
N PHE A 25 -3.51 -5.75 11.39
CA PHE A 25 -3.07 -5.76 12.78
C PHE A 25 -4.16 -5.38 13.78
N ASN A 26 -5.33 -4.91 13.30
CA ASN A 26 -6.40 -4.34 14.13
C ASN A 26 -6.00 -3.11 14.97
N TYR A 27 -4.90 -2.44 14.64
CA TYR A 27 -4.48 -1.18 15.27
C TYR A 27 -3.79 -0.25 14.28
N SER A 28 -3.67 1.02 14.68
CA SER A 28 -2.96 2.04 13.92
C SER A 28 -1.44 1.95 14.11
N ILE A 29 -0.68 1.94 13.03
CA ILE A 29 0.78 1.98 13.07
C ILE A 29 1.31 3.36 13.47
N THR A 30 2.51 3.39 14.03
CA THR A 30 3.24 4.63 14.35
C THR A 30 3.72 5.36 13.09
N THR A 31 4.05 6.65 13.22
CA THR A 31 4.63 7.45 12.12
C THR A 31 5.91 6.84 11.56
N ASN A 32 6.76 6.24 12.40
CA ASN A 32 7.99 5.60 11.96
C ASN A 32 7.69 4.35 11.11
N GLN A 33 6.76 3.50 11.54
CA GLN A 33 6.31 2.33 10.79
C GLN A 33 5.64 2.73 9.47
N LEU A 34 4.88 3.83 9.45
CA LEU A 34 4.28 4.41 8.25
C LEU A 34 5.38 4.83 7.27
N ASN A 35 6.38 5.57 7.74
CA ASN A 35 7.50 6.01 6.91
C ASN A 35 8.30 4.83 6.35
N SER A 36 8.60 3.81 7.16
CA SER A 36 9.26 2.59 6.68
C SER A 36 8.43 1.88 5.62
N SER A 37 7.12 1.78 5.81
CA SER A 37 6.19 1.18 4.84
C SER A 37 6.12 1.98 3.54
N LYS A 38 6.18 3.32 3.62
CA LYS A 38 6.21 4.19 2.45
C LYS A 38 7.46 3.97 1.60
N VAL A 39 8.63 3.75 2.21
CA VAL A 39 9.86 3.46 1.45
C VAL A 39 9.72 2.18 0.62
N ILE A 40 8.90 1.22 1.05
CA ILE A 40 8.61 0.01 0.27
C ILE A 40 7.65 0.29 -0.89
N LEU A 41 6.63 1.11 -0.65
CA LEU A 41 5.60 1.43 -1.63
C LEU A 41 6.11 2.38 -2.73
N ILE A 42 6.85 3.41 -2.33
CA ILE A 42 7.38 4.51 -3.15
C ILE A 42 8.82 4.85 -2.72
N PRO A 43 9.82 4.05 -3.14
CA PRO A 43 11.20 4.18 -2.67
C PRO A 43 11.83 5.51 -3.08
N GLY A 44 11.87 6.47 -2.16
CA GLY A 44 12.43 7.81 -2.39
C GLY A 44 11.60 8.70 -3.31
N LEU A 45 10.41 8.26 -3.71
CA LEU A 45 9.51 9.02 -4.58
C LEU A 45 8.53 9.85 -3.75
N PRO A 46 8.10 11.02 -4.27
CA PRO A 46 7.06 11.81 -3.62
C PRO A 46 5.70 11.09 -3.56
N ASP A 47 4.90 11.40 -2.55
CA ASP A 47 3.57 10.79 -2.33
C ASP A 47 2.63 10.91 -3.54
N PHE A 48 2.69 12.05 -4.26
CA PHE A 48 1.85 12.26 -5.43
C PHE A 48 2.08 11.22 -6.54
N GLN A 49 3.28 10.62 -6.60
CA GLN A 49 3.60 9.62 -7.61
C GLN A 49 2.73 8.37 -7.46
N TRP A 50 2.46 7.96 -6.23
CA TRP A 50 1.50 6.90 -5.93
C TRP A 50 0.09 7.34 -6.29
N THR A 51 -0.30 8.56 -5.90
CA THR A 51 -1.64 9.08 -6.18
C THR A 51 -1.98 9.07 -7.67
N VAL A 52 -1.04 9.51 -8.51
CA VAL A 52 -1.20 9.50 -9.97
C VAL A 52 -1.32 8.08 -10.50
N GLU A 53 -0.34 7.21 -10.21
CA GLU A 53 -0.33 5.82 -10.72
C GLU A 53 -1.57 5.03 -10.28
N TYR A 54 -1.99 5.20 -9.03
CA TYR A 54 -3.17 4.55 -8.49
C TYR A 54 -4.46 5.08 -9.14
N SER A 55 -4.54 6.38 -9.40
CA SER A 55 -5.68 6.98 -10.11
C SER A 55 -5.74 6.51 -11.56
N GLU A 56 -4.60 6.38 -12.23
CA GLU A 56 -4.51 5.82 -13.59
C GLU A 56 -4.93 4.35 -13.62
N PHE A 57 -4.54 3.56 -12.61
CA PHE A 57 -5.00 2.19 -12.44
C PHE A 57 -6.52 2.09 -12.30
N LEU A 58 -7.14 2.96 -11.47
CA LEU A 58 -8.59 3.01 -11.31
C LEU A 58 -9.31 3.46 -12.60
N ALA A 59 -8.74 4.43 -13.31
CA ALA A 59 -9.30 4.94 -14.56
C ALA A 59 -9.14 3.97 -15.74
N SER A 60 -8.11 3.11 -15.72
CA SER A 60 -7.77 2.19 -16.81
C SER A 60 -7.71 0.72 -16.35
N PRO A 61 -8.84 0.11 -15.95
CA PRO A 61 -8.87 -1.28 -15.45
C PRO A 61 -8.47 -2.32 -16.52
N LYS A 62 -8.46 -1.94 -17.81
CA LYS A 62 -7.98 -2.78 -18.92
C LYS A 62 -6.46 -2.72 -19.11
N ASN A 63 -5.76 -1.77 -18.48
CA ASN A 63 -4.32 -1.67 -18.58
C ASN A 63 -3.66 -2.67 -17.63
N GLN A 64 -3.35 -3.85 -18.18
CA GLN A 64 -2.76 -4.95 -17.43
C GLN A 64 -1.37 -4.60 -16.86
N ALA A 65 -0.60 -3.74 -17.53
CA ALA A 65 0.71 -3.31 -17.05
C ALA A 65 0.60 -2.46 -15.76
N LEU A 66 -0.32 -1.48 -15.74
CA LEU A 66 -0.59 -0.68 -14.53
C LEU A 66 -1.10 -1.56 -13.38
N LYS A 67 -2.02 -2.48 -13.68
CA LYS A 67 -2.52 -3.45 -12.69
C LYS A 67 -1.38 -4.28 -12.09
N ILE A 68 -0.50 -4.83 -12.93
CA ILE A 68 0.65 -5.62 -12.47
C ILE A 68 1.61 -4.75 -11.64
N SER A 69 1.87 -3.50 -12.04
CA SER A 69 2.72 -2.57 -11.30
C SER A 69 2.17 -2.33 -9.89
N VAL A 70 0.91 -1.89 -9.79
CA VAL A 70 0.23 -1.61 -8.52
C VAL A 70 0.16 -2.86 -7.65
N GLU A 71 -0.27 -4.00 -8.20
CA GLU A 71 -0.33 -5.27 -7.46
C GLU A 71 1.05 -5.70 -6.94
N ASN A 72 2.12 -5.54 -7.71
CA ASN A 72 3.47 -5.90 -7.27
C ASN A 72 3.97 -5.01 -6.14
N LYS A 73 3.70 -3.70 -6.18
CA LYS A 73 4.04 -2.78 -5.10
C LYS A 73 3.29 -3.13 -3.82
N LEU A 74 1.99 -3.43 -3.94
CA LEU A 74 1.19 -3.85 -2.80
C LEU A 74 1.64 -5.20 -2.25
N LYS A 75 1.93 -6.20 -3.08
CA LYS A 75 2.48 -7.49 -2.63
C LYS A 75 3.77 -7.32 -1.84
N LYS A 76 4.68 -6.43 -2.28
CA LYS A 76 5.91 -6.11 -1.54
C LYS A 76 5.59 -5.50 -0.18
N LEU A 77 4.68 -4.51 -0.15
CA LEU A 77 4.23 -3.88 1.09
C LEU A 77 3.60 -4.91 2.05
N PHE A 78 2.68 -5.73 1.57
CA PHE A 78 2.05 -6.81 2.33
C PHE A 78 3.09 -7.79 2.90
N SER A 79 4.06 -8.22 2.09
CA SER A 79 5.10 -9.14 2.56
C SER A 79 5.93 -8.55 3.70
N VAL A 80 6.18 -7.24 3.68
CA VAL A 80 6.89 -6.55 4.78
C VAL A 80 5.99 -6.40 5.99
N MET A 81 4.72 -6.01 5.80
CA MET A 81 3.74 -5.88 6.88
C MET A 81 3.50 -7.19 7.62
N VAL A 82 3.41 -8.33 6.91
CA VAL A 82 3.29 -9.66 7.56
C VAL A 82 4.49 -9.92 8.47
N ARG A 83 5.72 -9.68 7.98
CA ARG A 83 6.94 -9.88 8.78
C ARG A 83 7.03 -8.91 9.97
N MET A 84 6.50 -7.69 9.83
CA MET A 84 6.39 -6.74 10.94
C MET A 84 5.42 -7.26 12.03
N SER A 85 4.30 -7.89 11.64
CA SER A 85 3.37 -8.55 12.56
C SER A 85 4.04 -9.69 13.32
N GLU A 86 4.80 -10.53 12.62
CA GLU A 86 5.50 -11.68 13.22
C GLU A 86 6.51 -11.23 14.28
N PHE A 87 7.15 -10.07 14.11
CA PHE A 87 8.08 -9.50 15.10
C PHE A 87 7.39 -8.99 16.37
N GLN A 88 6.08 -8.77 16.35
CA GLN A 88 5.32 -8.33 17.53
C GLN A 88 4.69 -9.48 18.32
N ILE A 89 4.52 -10.66 17.70
CA ILE A 89 4.02 -11.87 18.35
C ILE A 89 5.15 -12.66 19.02
N MET A 90 6.42 -12.40 18.64
CA MET A 90 7.61 -12.97 19.27
C MET A 90 7.97 -12.31 20.60
#